data_AF-A0A174FHB4-F1
#
_entry.id   AF-A0A174FHB4-F1
#
_cell.length_a   1.000
_cell.length_b   1.000
_cell.length_c   1.000
_cell.angle_alpha   90.00
_cell.angle_beta   90.00
_cell.angle_gamma   90.00
#
_symmetry.space_group_name_H-M   'P 1'
#
loop_
_entity.id
_entity.type
_entity.pdbx_description
1 polymer ?
#
loop_
_entity_poly.entity_id
_entity_poly.type
_entity_poly.pdbx_seq_one_letter_code
_entity_poly.pdbx_strand_id
1 'polypeptide(L)'
;MLGKITGYGYKKIGFILDRGYFSRGNIRYLDECGYSFVIMAKGMSSFISDLILENKGTFENKRSCDMNAYGVYGKTVQRTLFEGDEKKRYIHIYHSISKDADEREHFENALRERTALLMSHQNETVEFGSAYEKYFYLHYDKDGVFLYPEEKTTVTEREISLCGYFVIITSERMTAKEALHLYKSRDVSEKFFASDKSFLGNKSMRSHTNEGVEGRIFTQFIALIIRNKIYTAVQEENEKLEKKQNYMTVPAAVGELEKIEMTRQTDNVYRLDHAVTAKQKKILKAFGMNEGNITYRAGEISNTLKKSNIQKERR
;
A
#
# COMPACT_ATOMS: atom_id res chain seq x y z
N MET A 1 -20.22 1.81 -0.63
CA MET A 1 -19.14 2.75 -1.02
C MET A 1 -19.26 3.13 -2.49
N LEU A 2 -19.30 2.18 -3.44
CA LEU A 2 -19.41 2.46 -4.87
C LEU A 2 -20.65 3.30 -5.25
N GLY A 3 -21.84 2.97 -4.75
CA GLY A 3 -23.03 3.81 -4.97
C GLY A 3 -22.92 5.26 -4.47
N LYS A 4 -22.13 5.52 -3.42
CA LYS A 4 -21.85 6.90 -2.97
C LYS A 4 -20.93 7.64 -3.95
N ILE A 5 -19.95 6.94 -4.53
CA ILE A 5 -19.02 7.52 -5.52
C ILE A 5 -19.77 7.89 -6.81
N THR A 6 -20.67 7.01 -7.26
CA THR A 6 -21.59 7.31 -8.37
C THR A 6 -22.47 8.51 -8.05
N GLY A 7 -23.03 8.57 -6.83
CA GLY A 7 -23.83 9.70 -6.36
C GLY A 7 -23.07 11.02 -6.26
N TYR A 8 -21.76 10.98 -6.00
CA TYR A 8 -20.89 12.17 -5.98
C TYR A 8 -20.39 12.60 -7.37
N GLY A 9 -20.72 11.86 -8.44
CA GLY A 9 -20.43 12.27 -9.81
C GLY A 9 -18.97 12.12 -10.25
N TYR A 10 -18.14 11.37 -9.51
CA TYR A 10 -16.77 11.12 -9.91
C TYR A 10 -16.70 10.28 -11.19
N LYS A 11 -15.94 10.75 -12.19
CA LYS A 11 -15.75 10.09 -13.49
C LYS A 11 -14.30 9.62 -13.63
N LYS A 12 -14.09 8.48 -14.30
CA LYS A 12 -12.76 7.85 -14.55
C LYS A 12 -12.00 7.43 -13.28
N ILE A 13 -12.66 6.68 -12.40
CA ILE A 13 -12.01 6.08 -11.23
C ILE A 13 -11.61 4.63 -11.53
N GLY A 14 -10.40 4.25 -11.12
CA GLY A 14 -9.95 2.87 -11.00
C GLY A 14 -9.74 2.49 -9.53
N PHE A 15 -10.02 1.24 -9.17
CA PHE A 15 -9.87 0.74 -7.81
C PHE A 15 -8.65 -0.18 -7.68
N ILE A 16 -7.85 0.03 -6.63
CA ILE A 16 -6.79 -0.91 -6.24
C ILE A 16 -7.26 -1.61 -4.96
N LEU A 17 -7.53 -2.91 -5.05
CA LEU A 17 -8.25 -3.67 -4.04
C LEU A 17 -7.40 -4.82 -3.51
N ASP A 18 -7.52 -5.06 -2.20
CA ASP A 18 -6.85 -6.18 -1.55
C ASP A 18 -7.54 -7.53 -1.82
N ARG A 19 -6.84 -8.62 -1.53
CA ARG A 19 -7.32 -10.01 -1.71
C ARG A 19 -8.66 -10.31 -1.04
N GLY A 20 -9.00 -9.60 0.04
CA GLY A 20 -10.28 -9.76 0.73
C GLY A 20 -11.50 -9.35 -0.12
N TYR A 21 -11.31 -8.51 -1.14
CA TYR A 21 -12.38 -8.08 -2.03
C TYR A 21 -12.57 -9.00 -3.24
N PHE A 22 -11.73 -10.03 -3.41
CA PHE A 22 -11.79 -10.93 -4.55
C PHE A 22 -12.98 -11.89 -4.41
N SER A 23 -14.10 -11.54 -5.05
CA SER A 23 -15.30 -12.38 -5.12
C SER A 23 -16.07 -12.13 -6.42
N ARG A 24 -16.84 -13.13 -6.86
CA ARG A 24 -17.69 -13.04 -8.06
C ARG A 24 -18.66 -11.86 -7.98
N GLY A 25 -19.31 -11.68 -6.83
CA GLY A 25 -20.27 -10.59 -6.61
C GLY A 25 -19.60 -9.21 -6.68
N ASN A 26 -18.42 -9.05 -6.07
CA ASN A 26 -17.71 -7.77 -6.09
C ASN A 26 -17.22 -7.41 -7.49
N ILE A 27 -16.71 -8.39 -8.25
CA ILE A 27 -16.23 -8.16 -9.62
C ILE A 27 -17.39 -7.73 -10.52
N ARG A 28 -18.53 -8.45 -10.47
CA ARG A 28 -19.73 -8.08 -11.22
C ARG A 28 -20.21 -6.67 -10.88
N TYR A 29 -20.25 -6.34 -9.60
CA TYR A 29 -20.70 -5.03 -9.15
C TYR A 29 -19.76 -3.90 -9.62
N LEU A 30 -18.45 -4.13 -9.68
CA LEU A 30 -17.49 -3.19 -10.27
C LEU A 30 -17.74 -2.99 -11.77
N ASP A 31 -18.05 -4.06 -12.49
CA ASP A 31 -18.38 -3.98 -13.92
C ASP A 31 -19.69 -3.26 -14.20
N GLU A 32 -20.75 -3.55 -13.44
CA GLU A 32 -22.06 -2.87 -13.53
C GLU A 32 -21.91 -1.36 -13.31
N CYS A 33 -21.04 -0.96 -12.37
CA CYS A 33 -20.73 0.44 -12.12
C CYS A 33 -19.77 1.06 -13.15
N GLY A 34 -19.20 0.26 -14.07
CA GLY A 34 -18.26 0.72 -15.10
C GLY A 34 -16.89 1.12 -14.56
N TYR A 35 -16.46 0.57 -13.43
CA TYR A 35 -15.19 0.92 -12.81
C TYR A 35 -14.08 -0.08 -13.13
N SER A 36 -12.93 0.43 -13.55
CA SER A 36 -11.72 -0.37 -13.74
C SER A 36 -11.13 -0.80 -12.38
N PHE A 37 -10.42 -1.92 -12.34
CA PHE A 37 -9.82 -2.41 -11.10
C PHE A 37 -8.48 -3.12 -11.30
N VAL A 38 -7.69 -3.10 -10.23
CA VAL A 38 -6.51 -3.92 -9.96
C VAL A 38 -6.76 -4.61 -8.63
N ILE A 39 -6.82 -5.94 -8.63
CA ILE A 39 -7.15 -6.71 -7.43
C ILE A 39 -6.17 -7.86 -7.24
N MET A 40 -5.66 -8.04 -6.03
CA MET A 40 -4.89 -9.23 -5.70
C MET A 40 -5.83 -10.43 -5.58
N ALA A 41 -5.51 -11.54 -6.24
CA ALA A 41 -6.32 -12.75 -6.12
C ALA A 41 -6.05 -13.47 -4.79
N LYS A 42 -7.04 -14.19 -4.29
CA LYS A 42 -6.85 -15.08 -3.14
C LYS A 42 -6.08 -16.32 -3.62
N GLY A 43 -4.86 -16.51 -3.13
CA GLY A 43 -3.94 -17.57 -3.60
C GLY A 43 -4.45 -19.01 -3.48
N MET A 44 -5.52 -19.27 -2.73
CA MET A 44 -6.05 -20.62 -2.48
C MET A 44 -7.35 -20.97 -3.19
N SER A 45 -7.89 -20.14 -4.10
CA SER A 45 -9.00 -20.64 -4.93
C SER A 45 -8.45 -21.66 -5.92
N SER A 46 -9.12 -22.81 -6.08
CA SER A 46 -8.73 -23.89 -7.01
C SER A 46 -8.35 -23.34 -8.38
N PHE A 47 -9.21 -22.51 -8.96
CA PHE A 47 -8.98 -21.81 -10.23
C PHE A 47 -7.61 -21.10 -10.32
N ILE A 48 -7.25 -20.31 -9.31
CA ILE A 48 -5.98 -19.57 -9.29
C ILE A 48 -4.79 -20.54 -9.16
N SER A 49 -4.91 -21.55 -8.30
CA SER A 49 -3.87 -22.56 -8.14
C SER A 49 -3.64 -23.36 -9.42
N ASP A 50 -4.70 -23.77 -10.12
CA ASP A 50 -4.61 -24.49 -11.40
C ASP A 50 -3.96 -23.60 -12.46
N LEU A 51 -4.37 -22.33 -12.54
CA LEU A 51 -3.76 -21.36 -13.47
C LEU A 51 -2.27 -21.14 -13.21
N ILE A 52 -1.85 -21.11 -11.94
CA ILE A 52 -0.44 -21.02 -11.57
C ILE A 52 0.30 -22.26 -12.06
N LEU A 53 -0.21 -23.46 -11.75
CA LEU A 53 0.41 -24.73 -12.14
C LEU A 53 0.51 -24.90 -13.66
N GLU A 54 -0.50 -24.46 -14.42
CA GLU A 54 -0.47 -24.43 -15.90
C GLU A 54 0.68 -23.56 -16.46
N ASN A 55 1.09 -22.52 -15.72
CA ASN A 55 2.12 -21.57 -16.16
C ASN A 55 3.47 -21.79 -15.47
N LYS A 56 3.54 -22.71 -14.51
CA LYS A 56 4.74 -23.03 -13.76
C LYS A 56 5.84 -23.53 -14.69
N GLY A 57 7.05 -23.04 -14.49
CA GLY A 57 8.23 -23.37 -15.30
C GLY A 57 8.33 -22.57 -16.61
N THR A 58 7.37 -21.69 -16.91
CA THR A 58 7.36 -20.96 -18.19
C THR A 58 7.97 -19.55 -18.12
N PHE A 59 8.21 -18.98 -16.94
CA PHE A 59 8.63 -17.57 -16.81
C PHE A 59 9.63 -17.26 -15.67
N GLU A 60 9.75 -18.13 -14.70
CA GLU A 60 10.43 -17.95 -13.40
C GLU A 60 11.96 -17.79 -13.56
N ASN A 61 12.52 -18.31 -14.65
CA ASN A 61 13.95 -18.22 -14.98
C ASN A 61 14.22 -17.40 -16.24
N LYS A 62 13.20 -16.70 -16.77
CA LYS A 62 13.36 -15.90 -18.00
C LYS A 62 13.73 -14.47 -17.65
N ARG A 63 14.91 -14.03 -18.09
CA ARG A 63 15.38 -12.63 -17.88
C ARG A 63 14.44 -11.58 -18.49
N SER A 64 13.68 -11.93 -19.53
CA SER A 64 12.63 -11.06 -20.09
C SER A 64 11.43 -10.86 -19.16
N CYS A 65 11.23 -11.74 -18.19
CA CYS A 65 10.14 -11.71 -17.22
C CYS A 65 10.59 -11.16 -15.85
N ASP A 66 11.87 -10.81 -15.73
CA ASP A 66 12.48 -10.32 -14.50
C ASP A 66 12.03 -8.88 -14.17
N MET A 67 11.65 -8.66 -12.92
CA MET A 67 11.28 -7.37 -12.37
C MET A 67 12.18 -7.02 -11.20
N ASN A 68 13.47 -6.83 -11.47
CA ASN A 68 14.53 -6.53 -10.49
C ASN A 68 14.13 -5.56 -9.37
N ALA A 69 13.44 -4.46 -9.69
CA ALA A 69 13.00 -3.46 -8.70
C ALA A 69 12.08 -4.03 -7.61
N TYR A 70 11.44 -5.17 -7.87
CA TYR A 70 10.53 -5.87 -6.96
C TYR A 70 11.04 -7.23 -6.52
N GLY A 71 12.16 -7.73 -7.08
CA GLY A 71 12.71 -9.05 -6.76
C GLY A 71 11.79 -10.21 -7.15
N VAL A 72 11.03 -10.08 -8.24
CA VAL A 72 10.09 -11.11 -8.71
C VAL A 72 10.18 -11.31 -10.22
N TYR A 73 9.76 -12.48 -10.69
CA TYR A 73 9.46 -12.74 -12.09
C TYR A 73 7.96 -12.64 -12.32
N GLY A 74 7.52 -12.19 -13.49
CA GLY A 74 6.09 -12.10 -13.78
C GLY A 74 5.70 -12.35 -15.23
N LYS A 75 4.50 -12.88 -15.42
CA LYS A 75 3.88 -13.19 -16.71
C LYS A 75 2.42 -12.74 -16.70
N THR A 76 1.90 -12.32 -17.85
CA THR A 76 0.47 -12.01 -18.02
C THR A 76 -0.19 -13.05 -18.90
N VAL A 77 -1.36 -13.53 -18.48
CA VAL A 77 -2.25 -14.38 -19.27
C VAL A 77 -3.63 -13.73 -19.32
N GLN A 78 -4.42 -14.07 -20.34
CA GLN A 78 -5.76 -13.51 -20.52
C GLN A 78 -6.81 -14.62 -20.45
N ARG A 79 -7.71 -14.55 -19.47
CA ARG A 79 -8.81 -15.52 -19.28
C ARG A 79 -10.02 -14.87 -18.60
N THR A 80 -11.17 -15.52 -18.67
CA THR A 80 -12.34 -15.23 -17.83
C THR A 80 -12.11 -15.79 -16.42
N LEU A 81 -12.61 -15.12 -15.38
CA LEU A 81 -12.32 -15.51 -13.99
C LEU A 81 -13.26 -16.60 -13.44
N PHE A 82 -14.48 -16.65 -13.95
CA PHE A 82 -15.49 -17.60 -13.51
C PHE A 82 -16.51 -17.82 -14.64
N GLU A 83 -17.31 -18.86 -14.51
CA GLU A 83 -18.40 -19.13 -15.44
C GLU A 83 -19.40 -17.96 -15.47
N GLY A 84 -19.74 -17.48 -16.66
CA GLY A 84 -20.59 -16.28 -16.82
C GLY A 84 -19.88 -14.97 -16.42
N ASP A 85 -18.56 -14.91 -16.52
CA ASP A 85 -17.81 -13.66 -16.66
C ASP A 85 -17.80 -13.26 -18.15
N GLU A 86 -18.37 -12.10 -18.46
CA GLU A 86 -18.54 -11.63 -19.84
C GLU A 86 -17.27 -10.99 -20.42
N LYS A 87 -16.32 -10.62 -19.55
CA LYS A 87 -15.11 -9.91 -19.95
C LYS A 87 -13.87 -10.76 -19.71
N LYS A 88 -12.98 -10.79 -20.70
CA LYS A 88 -11.63 -11.34 -20.51
C LYS A 88 -10.84 -10.41 -19.59
N ARG A 89 -10.19 -10.98 -18.58
CA ARG A 89 -9.33 -10.25 -17.63
C ARG A 89 -7.87 -10.52 -17.90
N TYR A 90 -7.03 -9.60 -17.46
CA TYR A 90 -5.59 -9.77 -17.50
C TYR A 90 -5.14 -10.29 -16.14
N ILE A 91 -4.61 -11.50 -16.13
CA ILE A 91 -4.17 -12.20 -14.94
C ILE A 91 -2.65 -12.20 -14.95
N HIS A 92 -2.06 -11.48 -13.99
CA HIS A 92 -0.64 -11.33 -13.82
C HIS A 92 -0.16 -12.29 -12.74
N ILE A 93 0.60 -13.30 -13.15
CA ILE A 93 1.17 -14.33 -12.30
C ILE A 93 2.60 -13.90 -11.97
N TYR A 94 2.94 -13.95 -10.69
CA TYR A 94 4.27 -13.60 -10.19
C TYR A 94 4.85 -14.73 -9.39
N HIS A 95 6.18 -14.84 -9.42
CA HIS A 95 6.96 -15.74 -8.58
C HIS A 95 8.08 -14.97 -7.89
N SER A 96 8.16 -15.08 -6.57
CA SER A 96 9.20 -14.45 -5.73
C SER A 96 10.04 -15.53 -5.08
N ILE A 97 11.36 -15.51 -5.36
CA ILE A 97 12.30 -16.52 -4.85
C ILE A 97 12.43 -16.44 -3.33
N SER A 98 12.50 -15.24 -2.76
CA SER A 98 12.56 -15.08 -1.30
C SER A 98 11.30 -15.59 -0.63
N LYS A 99 10.14 -15.26 -1.22
CA LYS A 99 8.83 -15.69 -0.70
C LYS A 99 8.63 -17.21 -0.83
N ASP A 100 9.12 -17.82 -1.90
CA ASP A 100 9.12 -19.27 -2.09
C ASP A 100 9.86 -19.95 -0.93
N ALA A 101 11.10 -19.53 -0.67
CA ALA A 101 11.90 -20.04 0.44
C ALA A 101 11.18 -19.87 1.79
N ASP A 102 10.68 -18.67 2.09
CA ASP A 102 10.01 -18.37 3.36
C ASP A 102 8.72 -19.20 3.55
N GLU A 103 7.85 -19.24 2.53
CA GLU A 103 6.59 -19.98 2.59
C GLU A 103 6.81 -21.49 2.66
N ARG A 104 7.81 -21.99 1.92
CA ARG A 104 8.16 -23.41 1.94
C ARG A 104 8.73 -23.81 3.29
N GLU A 105 9.68 -23.06 3.83
CA GLU A 105 10.23 -23.35 5.16
C GLU A 105 9.13 -23.36 6.23
N HIS A 106 8.24 -22.37 6.19
CA HIS A 106 7.11 -22.31 7.12
C HIS A 106 6.18 -23.52 6.97
N PHE A 107 5.84 -23.91 5.74
CA PHE A 107 5.00 -25.07 5.48
C PHE A 107 5.64 -26.38 5.95
N GLU A 108 6.91 -26.59 5.61
CA GLU A 108 7.68 -27.79 5.99
C GLU A 108 7.84 -27.92 7.50
N ASN A 109 8.10 -26.80 8.20
CA ASN A 109 8.17 -26.78 9.67
C ASN A 109 6.80 -27.10 10.28
N ALA A 110 5.72 -26.48 9.79
CA ALA A 110 4.37 -26.76 10.26
C ALA A 110 3.93 -28.20 10.00
N LEU A 111 4.35 -28.79 8.87
CA LEU A 111 4.09 -30.19 8.56
C LEU A 111 4.84 -31.11 9.54
N ARG A 112 6.13 -30.83 9.80
CA ARG A 112 6.93 -31.57 10.80
C ARG A 112 6.34 -31.51 12.21
N GLU A 113 5.93 -30.33 12.66
CA GLU A 113 5.29 -30.14 13.97
C GLU A 113 3.99 -30.95 14.09
N ARG A 114 3.14 -30.92 13.05
CA ARG A 114 1.91 -31.73 13.01
C ARG A 114 2.21 -33.22 13.01
N THR A 115 3.19 -33.67 12.23
CA THR A 115 3.58 -35.09 12.20
C THR A 115 4.09 -35.53 13.57
N ALA A 116 4.92 -34.74 14.24
CA ALA A 116 5.42 -35.05 15.58
C ALA A 116 4.28 -35.14 16.61
N LEU A 117 3.31 -34.22 16.55
CA LEU A 117 2.12 -34.24 17.42
C LEU A 117 1.23 -35.46 17.16
N LEU A 118 0.97 -35.79 15.89
CA LEU A 118 0.18 -36.98 15.54
C LEU A 118 0.88 -38.23 16.08
N MET A 119 2.19 -38.37 15.83
CA MET A 119 2.97 -39.51 16.33
C MET A 119 3.03 -39.59 17.86
N SER A 120 2.99 -38.48 18.60
CA SER A 120 3.00 -38.51 20.07
C SER A 120 1.71 -39.07 20.68
N HIS A 121 0.63 -39.10 19.92
CA HIS A 121 -0.68 -39.65 20.31
C HIS A 121 -0.95 -41.04 19.71
N GLN A 122 0.08 -41.70 19.21
CA GLN A 122 -0.03 -43.06 18.68
C GLN A 122 -0.48 -44.03 19.78
N ASN A 123 -1.43 -44.91 19.43
CA ASN A 123 -2.10 -45.85 20.33
C ASN A 123 -2.99 -45.22 21.41
N GLU A 124 -3.44 -43.98 21.20
CA GLU A 124 -4.41 -43.31 22.08
C GLU A 124 -5.79 -43.19 21.40
N THR A 125 -6.86 -43.19 22.20
CA THR A 125 -8.21 -42.90 21.71
C THR A 125 -8.40 -41.39 21.61
N VAL A 126 -8.03 -40.82 20.45
CA VAL A 126 -8.12 -39.38 20.17
C VAL A 126 -8.61 -39.11 18.76
N GLU A 127 -9.53 -38.16 18.61
CA GLU A 127 -9.96 -37.67 17.30
C GLU A 127 -9.25 -36.36 16.94
N PHE A 128 -8.75 -36.26 15.71
CA PHE A 128 -8.14 -35.05 15.20
C PHE A 128 -9.11 -34.29 14.28
N GLY A 129 -9.08 -32.96 14.35
CA GLY A 129 -9.95 -32.12 13.53
C GLY A 129 -9.54 -32.04 12.06
N SER A 130 -10.44 -31.47 11.25
CA SER A 130 -10.31 -31.27 9.79
C SER A 130 -9.00 -30.60 9.32
N ALA A 131 -8.31 -29.85 10.19
CA ALA A 131 -7.02 -29.25 9.89
C ALA A 131 -5.92 -30.30 9.63
N TYR A 132 -5.98 -31.45 10.29
CA TYR A 132 -5.03 -32.56 10.09
C TYR A 132 -5.43 -33.42 8.91
N GLU A 133 -6.72 -33.73 8.78
CA GLU A 133 -7.27 -34.51 7.67
C GLU A 133 -6.99 -33.88 6.30
N LYS A 134 -6.78 -32.55 6.24
CA LYS A 134 -6.35 -31.88 5.00
C LYS A 134 -5.05 -32.47 4.45
N TYR A 135 -4.08 -32.78 5.31
CA TYR A 135 -2.72 -33.17 4.93
C TYR A 135 -2.40 -34.63 5.21
N PHE A 136 -3.19 -35.31 6.02
CA PHE A 136 -2.94 -36.69 6.44
C PHE A 136 -4.19 -37.57 6.24
N TYR A 137 -4.00 -38.80 5.82
CA TYR A 137 -4.93 -39.89 6.10
C TYR A 137 -4.63 -40.38 7.52
N LEU A 138 -5.63 -40.35 8.38
CA LEU A 138 -5.51 -40.78 9.78
C LEU A 138 -6.07 -42.19 9.90
N HIS A 139 -5.22 -43.14 10.28
CA HIS A 139 -5.61 -44.54 10.38
C HIS A 139 -5.98 -44.89 11.82
N TYR A 140 -7.14 -45.50 11.98
CA TYR A 140 -7.70 -45.91 13.27
C TYR A 140 -7.98 -47.41 13.27
N ASP A 141 -7.93 -48.03 14.45
CA ASP A 141 -8.39 -49.41 14.62
C ASP A 141 -9.93 -49.49 14.77
N LYS A 142 -10.45 -50.70 15.01
CA LYS A 142 -11.89 -50.95 15.17
C LYS A 142 -12.47 -50.36 16.46
N ASP A 143 -11.63 -50.07 17.44
CA ASP A 143 -12.00 -49.58 18.76
C ASP A 143 -11.81 -48.04 18.86
N GLY A 144 -11.45 -47.38 17.77
CA GLY A 144 -11.26 -45.93 17.68
C GLY A 144 -9.89 -45.45 18.17
N VAL A 145 -8.91 -46.34 18.30
CA VAL A 145 -7.54 -45.99 18.68
C VAL A 145 -6.78 -45.51 17.46
N PHE A 146 -6.09 -44.37 17.60
CA PHE A 146 -5.26 -43.81 16.54
C PHE A 146 -3.98 -44.63 16.33
N LEU A 147 -3.75 -45.12 15.10
CA LEU A 147 -2.61 -45.98 14.77
C LEU A 147 -1.43 -45.21 14.20
N TYR A 148 -1.61 -44.46 13.13
CA TYR A 148 -0.54 -43.65 12.53
C TYR A 148 -1.11 -42.65 11.50
N PRO A 149 -0.37 -41.56 11.24
CA PRO A 149 -0.67 -40.66 10.14
C PRO A 149 0.05 -41.11 8.85
N GLU A 150 -0.67 -41.06 7.72
CA GLU A 150 -0.10 -41.21 6.38
C GLU A 150 -0.21 -39.86 5.65
N GLU A 151 0.91 -39.31 5.19
CA GLU A 151 0.93 -38.02 4.51
C GLU A 151 0.25 -38.10 3.12
N LYS A 152 -0.64 -37.14 2.84
CA LYS A 152 -1.22 -36.92 1.51
C LYS A 152 -0.21 -36.21 0.61
N THR A 153 0.78 -36.94 0.12
CA THR A 153 1.89 -36.40 -0.69
C THR A 153 1.41 -35.51 -1.85
N THR A 154 0.36 -35.92 -2.55
CA THR A 154 -0.23 -35.13 -3.65
C THR A 154 -0.73 -33.74 -3.21
N VAL A 155 -1.23 -33.61 -1.98
CA VAL A 155 -1.72 -32.35 -1.41
C VAL A 155 -0.54 -31.51 -0.92
N THR A 156 0.43 -32.12 -0.23
CA THR A 156 1.60 -31.42 0.32
C THR A 156 2.53 -30.93 -0.79
N GLU A 157 2.83 -31.76 -1.79
CA GLU A 157 3.60 -31.38 -2.97
C GLU A 157 2.93 -30.28 -3.79
N ARG A 158 1.58 -30.27 -3.83
CA ARG A 158 0.84 -29.19 -4.48
C ARG A 158 0.97 -27.87 -3.73
N GLU A 159 0.89 -27.86 -2.40
CA GLU A 159 1.11 -26.64 -1.61
C GLU A 159 2.55 -26.13 -1.77
N ILE A 160 3.54 -27.01 -1.67
CA ILE A 160 4.95 -26.68 -1.94
C ILE A 160 5.10 -26.09 -3.35
N SER A 161 4.38 -26.65 -4.32
CA SER A 161 4.46 -26.20 -5.70
C SER A 161 3.91 -24.79 -5.95
N LEU A 162 3.08 -24.29 -5.03
CA LEU A 162 2.46 -22.97 -5.09
C LEU A 162 3.20 -21.91 -4.24
N CYS A 163 4.21 -22.31 -3.47
CA CYS A 163 5.06 -21.40 -2.70
C CYS A 163 5.67 -20.31 -3.60
N GLY A 164 5.73 -19.09 -3.07
CA GLY A 164 6.32 -17.94 -3.76
C GLY A 164 5.44 -17.31 -4.84
N TYR A 165 4.34 -17.97 -5.24
CA TYR A 165 3.43 -17.43 -6.23
C TYR A 165 2.44 -16.44 -5.61
N PHE A 166 2.04 -15.47 -6.43
CA PHE A 166 0.88 -14.62 -6.17
C PHE A 166 0.35 -14.08 -7.49
N VAL A 167 -0.91 -13.64 -7.46
CA VAL A 167 -1.62 -13.21 -8.67
C VAL A 167 -2.28 -11.86 -8.45
N ILE A 168 -2.14 -10.97 -9.43
CA ILE A 168 -2.89 -9.72 -9.54
C ILE A 168 -3.75 -9.81 -10.79
N ILE A 169 -4.99 -9.37 -10.69
CA ILE A 169 -5.95 -9.37 -11.79
C ILE A 169 -6.31 -7.93 -12.09
N THR A 170 -6.34 -7.58 -13.37
CA THR A 170 -6.73 -6.26 -13.82
C THR A 170 -7.85 -6.34 -14.85
N SER A 171 -8.75 -5.35 -14.80
CA SER A 171 -9.82 -5.21 -15.79
C SER A 171 -9.34 -4.60 -17.10
N GLU A 172 -8.30 -3.78 -17.04
CA GLU A 172 -7.71 -3.08 -18.19
C GLU A 172 -6.43 -3.75 -18.64
N ARG A 173 -6.11 -3.59 -19.93
CA ARG A 173 -4.87 -4.11 -20.49
C ARG A 173 -3.67 -3.41 -19.89
N MET A 174 -2.81 -4.17 -19.21
CA MET A 174 -1.47 -3.74 -18.81
C MET A 174 -0.51 -4.91 -18.72
N THR A 175 0.77 -4.63 -18.65
CA THR A 175 1.82 -5.62 -18.41
C THR A 175 1.86 -6.04 -16.94
N ALA A 176 2.41 -7.22 -16.65
CA ALA A 176 2.61 -7.66 -15.26
C ALA A 176 3.49 -6.66 -14.47
N LYS A 177 4.44 -5.97 -15.12
CA LYS A 177 5.27 -4.96 -14.47
C LYS A 177 4.45 -3.73 -14.06
N GLU A 178 3.62 -3.23 -14.96
CA GLU A 178 2.73 -2.08 -14.70
C GLU A 178 1.70 -2.41 -13.62
N ALA A 179 1.07 -3.58 -13.68
CA ALA A 179 0.11 -4.01 -12.67
C ALA A 179 0.74 -4.12 -11.28
N LEU A 180 1.96 -4.67 -11.18
CA LEU A 180 2.67 -4.79 -9.91
C LEU A 180 3.07 -3.41 -9.36
N HIS A 181 3.58 -2.53 -10.23
CA HIS A 181 3.93 -1.17 -9.86
C HIS A 181 2.70 -0.42 -9.33
N LEU A 182 1.59 -0.47 -10.07
CA LEU A 182 0.34 0.17 -9.69
C LEU A 182 -0.19 -0.39 -8.38
N TYR A 183 -0.20 -1.72 -8.19
CA TYR A 183 -0.62 -2.33 -6.94
C TYR A 183 0.27 -1.92 -5.76
N LYS A 184 1.59 -1.89 -5.94
CA LYS A 184 2.55 -1.49 -4.89
C LYS A 184 2.47 0.00 -4.55
N SER A 185 1.98 0.87 -5.45
CA SER A 185 1.71 2.27 -5.13
C SER A 185 0.63 2.44 -4.03
N ARG A 186 -0.21 1.42 -3.81
CA ARG A 186 -1.16 1.37 -2.70
C ARG A 186 -0.45 1.32 -1.34
N ASP A 187 0.61 0.52 -1.21
CA ASP A 187 1.39 0.39 0.04
C ASP A 187 2.02 1.73 0.44
N VAL A 188 2.41 2.55 -0.53
CA VAL A 188 2.86 3.92 -0.29
C VAL A 188 1.73 4.75 0.34
N SER A 189 0.51 4.65 -0.21
CA SER A 189 -0.67 5.31 0.36
C SER A 189 -1.00 4.79 1.77
N GLU A 190 -0.95 3.47 2.01
CA GLU A 190 -1.17 2.87 3.33
C GLU A 190 -0.13 3.31 4.36
N LYS A 191 1.16 3.33 3.97
CA LYS A 191 2.24 3.84 4.80
C LYS A 191 2.07 5.33 5.09
N PHE A 192 1.54 6.12 4.17
CA PHE A 192 1.17 7.51 4.46
C PHE A 192 0.09 7.59 5.54
N PHE A 193 -1.02 6.88 5.39
CA PHE A 193 -2.09 6.84 6.40
C PHE A 193 -1.59 6.30 7.76
N ALA A 194 -0.70 5.31 7.76
CA ALA A 194 -0.08 4.78 8.98
C ALA A 194 0.87 5.80 9.63
N SER A 195 1.69 6.48 8.83
CA SER A 195 2.59 7.54 9.33
C SER A 195 1.79 8.67 9.99
N ASP A 196 0.63 9.00 9.44
CA ASP A 196 -0.26 10.02 9.97
C ASP A 196 -0.85 9.67 11.34
N LYS A 197 -1.11 8.39 11.63
CA LYS A 197 -1.52 7.96 12.98
C LYS A 197 -0.50 8.37 14.04
N SER A 198 0.78 8.32 13.68
CA SER A 198 1.89 8.71 14.55
C SER A 198 2.13 10.22 14.56
N PHE A 199 2.09 10.89 13.40
CA PHE A 199 2.41 12.31 13.28
C PHE A 199 1.28 13.25 13.77
N LEU A 200 0.02 12.96 13.44
CA LEU A 200 -1.12 13.81 13.81
C LEU A 200 -1.69 13.49 15.20
N GLY A 201 -0.97 12.71 16.02
CA GLY A 201 -1.41 12.36 17.37
C GLY A 201 -2.70 11.50 17.39
N ASN A 202 -2.84 10.63 16.40
CA ASN A 202 -4.09 9.93 16.06
C ASN A 202 -4.24 8.54 16.69
N LYS A 203 -3.48 8.27 17.75
CA LYS A 203 -3.61 7.03 18.52
C LYS A 203 -4.91 6.96 19.32
N SER A 204 -5.53 8.09 19.67
CA SER A 204 -6.82 8.11 20.37
C SER A 204 -7.71 9.28 19.96
N MET A 205 -8.99 8.98 19.74
CA MET A 205 -10.03 9.95 19.44
C MET A 205 -10.68 10.40 20.75
N ARG A 206 -10.00 11.29 21.50
CA ARG A 206 -10.51 11.81 22.79
C ARG A 206 -11.54 12.93 22.57
N SER A 207 -12.68 12.61 21.98
CA SER A 207 -13.84 13.52 21.86
C SER A 207 -15.04 12.88 22.56
N HIS A 208 -15.80 13.68 23.31
CA HIS A 208 -16.99 13.23 24.04
C HIS A 208 -18.26 13.22 23.18
N THR A 209 -18.21 13.77 21.97
CA THR A 209 -19.34 13.85 21.04
C THR A 209 -18.96 13.33 19.65
N ASN A 210 -19.96 12.79 18.93
CA ASN A 210 -19.79 12.29 17.56
C ASN A 210 -19.41 13.42 16.60
N GLU A 211 -20.01 14.61 16.76
CA GLU A 211 -19.73 15.79 15.94
C GLU A 211 -18.28 16.25 16.10
N GLY A 212 -17.74 16.19 17.33
CA GLY A 212 -16.32 16.50 17.59
C GLY A 212 -15.38 15.47 16.97
N VAL A 213 -15.79 14.20 16.89
CA VAL A 213 -15.05 13.16 16.16
C VAL A 213 -15.07 13.45 14.66
N GLU A 214 -16.23 13.73 14.08
CA GLU A 214 -16.38 14.02 12.64
C GLU A 214 -15.60 15.26 12.22
N GLY A 215 -15.71 16.38 12.95
CA GLY A 215 -14.97 17.60 12.66
C GLY A 215 -13.46 17.42 12.76
N ARG A 216 -12.99 16.59 13.70
CA ARG A 216 -11.58 16.22 13.82
C ARG A 216 -11.12 15.38 12.63
N ILE A 217 -11.88 14.35 12.23
CA ILE A 217 -11.59 13.54 11.04
C ILE A 217 -11.51 14.42 9.78
N PHE A 218 -12.46 15.35 9.62
CA PHE A 218 -12.49 16.25 8.48
C PHE A 218 -11.24 17.15 8.40
N THR A 219 -10.89 17.80 9.51
CA THR A 219 -9.70 18.66 9.60
C THR A 219 -8.42 17.87 9.32
N GLN A 220 -8.35 16.64 9.83
CA GLN A 220 -7.22 15.74 9.60
C GLN A 220 -7.10 15.32 8.16
N PHE A 221 -8.22 15.05 7.49
CA PHE A 221 -8.22 14.71 6.08
C PHE A 221 -7.66 15.85 5.23
N ILE A 222 -8.03 17.11 5.53
CA ILE A 222 -7.45 18.28 4.87
C ILE A 222 -5.95 18.40 5.16
N ALA A 223 -5.54 18.26 6.42
CA ALA A 223 -4.14 18.32 6.80
C ALA A 223 -3.30 17.26 6.06
N LEU A 224 -3.84 16.05 5.88
CA LEU A 224 -3.20 14.96 5.15
C LEU A 224 -3.07 15.29 3.64
N ILE A 225 -4.08 15.88 3.02
CA ILE A 225 -4.00 16.34 1.62
C ILE A 225 -2.85 17.34 1.45
N ILE A 226 -2.76 18.33 2.34
CA ILE A 226 -1.70 19.35 2.32
C ILE A 226 -0.34 18.68 2.52
N ARG A 227 -0.21 17.81 3.53
CA ARG A 227 1.01 17.08 3.83
C ARG A 227 1.48 16.21 2.66
N ASN A 228 0.57 15.50 2.00
CA ASN A 228 0.88 14.68 0.82
C ASN A 228 1.37 15.55 -0.33
N LYS A 229 0.72 16.69 -0.58
CA LYS A 229 1.18 17.63 -1.62
C LYS A 229 2.59 18.15 -1.33
N ILE A 230 2.89 18.47 -0.07
CA ILE A 230 4.25 18.86 0.35
C ILE A 230 5.23 17.70 0.16
N TYR A 231 4.87 16.48 0.58
CA TYR A 231 5.71 15.31 0.42
C TYR A 231 6.07 15.08 -1.06
N THR A 232 5.06 15.02 -1.94
CA THR A 232 5.26 14.77 -3.37
C THR A 232 6.18 15.82 -3.99
N ALA A 233 5.90 17.10 -3.77
CA ALA A 233 6.73 18.19 -4.28
C ALA A 233 8.20 18.08 -3.82
N VAL A 234 8.41 17.84 -2.52
CA VAL A 234 9.75 17.74 -1.95
C VAL A 234 10.47 16.47 -2.42
N GLN A 235 9.79 15.32 -2.55
CA GLN A 235 10.42 14.10 -3.06
C GLN A 235 10.78 14.21 -4.54
N GLU A 236 9.91 14.77 -5.38
CA GLU A 236 10.18 14.96 -6.80
C GLU A 236 11.43 15.83 -7.03
N GLU A 237 11.64 16.88 -6.24
CA GLU A 237 12.91 17.64 -6.31
C GLU A 237 14.08 16.88 -5.72
N ASN A 238 13.90 16.12 -4.63
CA ASN A 238 14.97 15.35 -4.01
C ASN A 238 15.51 14.24 -4.93
N GLU A 239 14.64 13.65 -5.76
CA GLU A 239 15.00 12.66 -6.78
C GLU A 239 15.82 13.26 -7.93
N LYS A 240 15.68 14.56 -8.21
CA LYS A 240 16.49 15.28 -9.21
C LYS A 240 17.90 15.63 -8.71
N LEU A 241 18.16 15.50 -7.41
CA LEU A 241 19.47 15.79 -6.83
C LEU A 241 20.39 14.57 -6.93
N GLU A 242 21.66 14.79 -7.25
CA GLU A 242 22.68 13.72 -7.30
C GLU A 242 22.80 12.95 -5.98
N LYS A 243 22.57 13.64 -4.86
CA LYS A 243 22.56 13.06 -3.52
C LYS A 243 21.27 13.42 -2.81
N LYS A 244 20.56 12.41 -2.34
CA LYS A 244 19.38 12.58 -1.50
C LYS A 244 19.74 13.39 -0.26
N GLN A 245 18.97 14.42 0.00
CA GLN A 245 19.19 15.33 1.12
C GLN A 245 18.26 14.95 2.27
N ASN A 246 18.81 14.87 3.49
CA ASN A 246 18.05 14.52 4.70
C ASN A 246 16.98 15.55 5.09
N TYR A 247 17.15 16.81 4.67
CA TYR A 247 16.19 17.88 4.90
C TYR A 247 15.04 17.94 3.90
N MET A 248 15.06 17.11 2.85
CA MET A 248 13.96 16.98 1.89
C MET A 248 12.95 15.94 2.40
N THR A 249 12.51 16.13 3.64
CA THR A 249 11.41 15.42 4.29
C THR A 249 10.41 16.46 4.79
N VAL A 250 9.13 16.12 4.88
CA VAL A 250 8.10 17.12 5.25
C VAL A 250 8.43 17.86 6.56
N PRO A 251 8.75 17.19 7.67
CA PRO A 251 9.03 17.88 8.93
C PRO A 251 10.28 18.78 8.85
N ALA A 252 11.36 18.29 8.25
CA ALA A 252 12.61 19.05 8.16
C ALA A 252 12.51 20.22 7.17
N ALA A 253 11.75 20.05 6.08
CA ALA A 253 11.50 21.11 5.11
C ALA A 253 10.67 22.23 5.74
N VAL A 254 9.57 21.90 6.43
CA VAL A 254 8.74 22.88 7.14
C VAL A 254 9.56 23.60 8.21
N GLY A 255 10.25 22.87 9.10
CA GLY A 255 11.07 23.48 10.15
C GLY A 255 12.26 24.29 9.64
N GLU A 256 12.73 24.06 8.41
CA GLU A 256 13.76 24.90 7.79
C GLU A 256 13.17 26.18 7.17
N LEU A 257 11.97 26.10 6.59
CA LEU A 257 11.25 27.25 6.05
C LEU A 257 10.68 28.15 7.15
N GLU A 258 10.33 27.60 8.32
CA GLU A 258 9.90 28.38 9.49
C GLU A 258 10.95 29.40 9.94
N LYS A 259 12.24 29.14 9.69
CA LYS A 259 13.34 30.06 9.99
C LYS A 259 13.39 31.30 9.09
N ILE A 260 12.53 31.38 8.07
CA ILE A 260 12.38 32.58 7.24
C ILE A 260 11.49 33.56 8.01
N GLU A 261 12.10 34.33 8.89
CA GLU A 261 11.41 35.25 9.79
C GLU A 261 11.63 36.71 9.39
N MET A 262 10.72 37.58 9.86
CA MET A 262 10.82 39.02 9.69
C MET A 262 10.91 39.72 11.04
N THR A 263 11.91 40.58 11.22
CA THR A 263 12.10 41.39 12.43
C THR A 263 11.78 42.86 12.17
N ARG A 264 11.21 43.53 13.19
CA ARG A 264 10.93 44.97 13.15
C ARG A 264 12.21 45.72 13.50
N GLN A 265 12.66 46.56 12.60
CA GLN A 265 13.83 47.41 12.83
C GLN A 265 13.44 48.73 13.52
N THR A 266 14.44 49.51 13.92
CA THR A 266 14.28 50.79 14.64
C THR A 266 13.48 51.83 13.87
N ASP A 267 13.44 51.73 12.54
CA ASP A 267 12.62 52.56 11.65
C ASP A 267 11.15 52.10 11.55
N ASN A 268 10.73 51.16 12.41
CA ASN A 268 9.40 50.55 12.43
C ASN A 268 9.02 49.79 11.14
N VAL A 269 10.00 49.45 10.30
CA VAL A 269 9.80 48.66 9.10
C VAL A 269 10.20 47.21 9.40
N TYR A 270 9.35 46.27 8.97
CA TYR A 270 9.66 44.84 9.05
C TYR A 270 10.52 44.45 7.85
N ARG A 271 11.63 43.75 8.12
CA ARG A 271 12.53 43.20 7.08
C ARG A 271 12.83 41.75 7.41
N LEU A 272 13.27 40.99 6.42
CA LEU A 272 13.76 39.63 6.66
C LEU A 272 14.94 39.69 7.64
N ASP A 273 14.92 38.81 8.63
CA ASP A 273 15.96 38.75 9.65
C ASP A 273 17.30 38.27 9.05
N HIS A 274 17.20 37.26 8.18
CA HIS A 274 18.32 36.70 7.44
C HIS A 274 17.98 36.54 5.96
N ALA A 275 19.01 36.55 5.11
CA ALA A 275 18.87 36.19 3.72
C ALA A 275 18.46 34.71 3.57
N VAL A 276 17.71 34.39 2.52
CA VAL A 276 17.24 33.02 2.28
C VAL A 276 18.45 32.12 2.03
N THR A 277 18.60 31.07 2.84
CA THR A 277 19.77 30.18 2.77
C THR A 277 19.73 29.27 1.54
N ALA A 278 20.87 28.72 1.13
CA ALA A 278 20.92 27.77 0.01
C ALA A 278 20.02 26.53 0.23
N LYS A 279 19.89 26.08 1.49
CA LYS A 279 19.00 24.99 1.88
C LYS A 279 17.53 25.37 1.71
N GLN A 280 17.14 26.56 2.17
CA GLN A 280 15.80 27.10 1.97
C GLN A 280 15.47 27.30 0.50
N LYS A 281 16.40 27.84 -0.31
CA LYS A 281 16.21 27.98 -1.77
C LYS A 281 15.94 26.63 -2.45
N LYS A 282 16.66 25.57 -2.06
CA LYS A 282 16.43 24.21 -2.58
C LYS A 282 15.05 23.67 -2.20
N ILE A 283 14.60 23.90 -0.97
CA ILE A 283 13.25 23.49 -0.53
C ILE A 283 12.18 24.31 -1.27
N LEU A 284 12.33 25.63 -1.39
CA LEU A 284 11.39 26.52 -2.08
C LEU A 284 11.21 26.15 -3.56
N LYS A 285 12.28 25.68 -4.20
CA LYS A 285 12.24 25.19 -5.59
C LYS A 285 11.23 24.07 -5.78
N ALA A 286 11.03 23.20 -4.78
CA ALA A 286 10.02 22.14 -4.81
C ALA A 286 8.60 22.68 -5.00
N PHE A 287 8.35 23.91 -4.57
CA PHE A 287 7.06 24.58 -4.70
C PHE A 287 7.02 25.58 -5.86
N GLY A 288 8.02 25.56 -6.74
CA GLY A 288 8.16 26.52 -7.83
C GLY A 288 8.45 27.95 -7.35
N MET A 289 9.01 28.10 -6.14
CA MET A 289 9.34 29.39 -5.54
C MET A 289 10.85 29.63 -5.53
N ASN A 290 11.24 30.89 -5.50
CA ASN A 290 12.62 31.35 -5.36
C ASN A 290 12.73 32.49 -4.33
N GLU A 291 13.95 32.96 -4.08
CA GLU A 291 14.22 34.05 -3.14
C GLU A 291 13.47 35.35 -3.48
N GLY A 292 13.31 35.67 -4.78
CA GLY A 292 12.55 36.81 -5.24
C GLY A 292 11.07 36.75 -4.84
N ASN A 293 10.47 35.56 -4.82
CA ASN A 293 9.11 35.40 -4.30
C ASN A 293 9.03 35.73 -2.81
N ILE A 294 10.05 35.33 -2.03
CA ILE A 294 10.09 35.59 -0.58
C ILE A 294 10.28 37.08 -0.29
N THR A 295 11.23 37.73 -0.97
CA THR A 295 11.47 39.17 -0.78
C THR A 295 10.26 40.01 -1.20
N TYR A 296 9.59 39.63 -2.29
CA TYR A 296 8.35 40.27 -2.73
C TYR A 296 7.25 40.15 -1.65
N ARG A 297 6.99 38.94 -1.16
CA ARG A 297 5.96 38.71 -0.12
C ARG A 297 6.30 39.40 1.20
N ALA A 298 7.56 39.39 1.62
CA ALA A 298 8.02 40.11 2.80
C ALA A 298 7.78 41.63 2.66
N GLY A 299 8.02 42.19 1.47
CA GLY A 299 7.72 43.59 1.16
C GLY A 299 6.21 43.91 1.25
N GLU A 300 5.35 43.06 0.70
CA GLU A 300 3.89 43.22 0.80
C GLU A 300 3.41 43.19 2.27
N ILE A 301 3.92 42.26 3.07
CA ILE A 301 3.60 42.13 4.49
C ILE A 301 4.07 43.39 5.25
N SER A 302 5.31 43.82 5.03
CA SER A 302 5.89 45.02 5.67
C SER A 302 5.07 46.28 5.36
N ASN A 303 4.69 46.47 4.09
CA ASN A 303 3.85 47.59 3.66
C ASN A 303 2.46 47.55 4.31
N THR A 304 1.87 46.37 4.44
CA THR A 304 0.56 46.19 5.08
C THR A 304 0.63 46.52 6.57
N LEU A 305 1.65 46.01 7.28
CA LEU A 305 1.86 46.30 8.69
C LEU A 305 2.15 47.79 8.95
N LYS A 306 2.92 48.44 8.07
CA LYS A 306 3.19 49.88 8.15
C LYS A 306 1.91 50.71 8.02
N LYS A 307 1.03 50.39 7.07
CA LYS A 307 -0.27 51.06 6.89
C LYS A 307 -1.17 50.90 8.13
N SER A 308 -1.23 49.69 8.69
CA SER A 308 -2.04 49.40 9.88
C SER A 308 -1.55 50.13 11.13
N ASN A 309 -0.23 50.29 11.31
CA ASN A 309 0.33 51.06 12.44
C ASN A 309 0.03 52.55 12.32
N ILE A 310 0.12 53.13 11.13
CA ILE A 310 -0.24 54.54 10.87
C ILE A 310 -1.72 54.80 11.19
N GLN A 311 -2.60 53.82 10.97
CA GLN A 311 -4.02 53.93 11.32
C GLN A 311 -4.29 53.84 12.84
N LYS A 312 -3.43 53.16 13.60
CA LYS A 312 -3.52 53.09 15.07
C LYS A 312 -3.02 54.35 15.75
N GLU A 313 -1.97 54.99 15.23
CA GLU A 313 -1.42 56.25 15.79
C GLU A 313 -2.30 57.48 15.51
N ARG A 314 -3.26 57.37 14.57
CA ARG A 314 -4.22 58.43 14.22
C ARG A 314 -5.56 58.34 14.97
N ARG A 315 -5.74 57.33 15.81
CA ARG A 315 -6.90 57.18 16.72
C ARG A 315 -6.48 57.53 18.13
#